data_AF-A0A8H3A0Q1-F1
#
_entry.id   AF-A0A8H3A0Q1-F1
#
_cell.length_a   1.000
_cell.length_b   1.000
_cell.length_c   1.000
_cell.angle_alpha   90.00
_cell.angle_beta   90.00
_cell.angle_gamma   90.00
#
_symmetry.space_group_name_H-M   'P 1'
#
loop_
_entity.id
_entity.type
_entity.pdbx_description
1 polymer ?
#
loop_
_entity_poly.entity_id
_entity_poly.type
_entity_poly.pdbx_seq_one_letter_code
_entity_poly.pdbx_strand_id
1 'polypeptide(L)'
;MAYYDYYRRRNPTSWGRPEYILDSPPAPGYQPQPQWRGSDYYRAHYGSSHDPSLFDSVLGRVRSHFRSPISRREAQSWHQRVYSGLVDVSTMMPSEIGAAAGYEAWRFWEHHRGIYRQPLMDDRERESEALIGLAVGEAEKLWDYTRRHHGDFAKREALEVAAAVAMKLMRKGVDIMAIHHAMRNLTSWTDATLALTITMDPPSPPRASPTASTQATMSITVIPPWRAVTRLLSLVEFRLLGLAMEEMGSNSIVAGLRLSTGRGLSNSGHRHTSLNPPYPPLPTWDL
;
A
#
# COMPACT_ATOMS: atom_id res chain seq x y z
N MET A 1 -1.02 -6.57 -21.59
CA MET A 1 -2.30 -5.83 -21.46
C MET A 1 -2.29 -5.06 -20.15
N ALA A 2 -2.67 -3.78 -20.15
CA ALA A 2 -2.71 -2.96 -18.94
C ALA A 2 -3.94 -3.30 -18.09
N TYR A 3 -3.87 -3.10 -16.76
CA TYR A 3 -5.07 -3.24 -15.92
C TYR A 3 -6.11 -2.20 -16.26
N TYR A 4 -5.68 -1.03 -16.73
CA TYR A 4 -6.53 0.04 -17.21
C TYR A 4 -7.51 -0.47 -18.28
N ASP A 5 -6.98 -1.19 -19.26
CA ASP A 5 -7.72 -1.77 -20.36
C ASP A 5 -8.62 -2.95 -19.95
N TYR A 6 -8.24 -3.66 -18.90
CA TYR A 6 -9.05 -4.73 -18.31
C TYR A 6 -10.30 -4.13 -17.64
N TYR A 7 -10.12 -3.14 -16.76
CA TYR A 7 -11.24 -2.50 -16.06
C TYR A 7 -12.18 -1.81 -17.05
N ARG A 8 -11.64 -1.04 -18.00
CA ARG A 8 -12.45 -0.37 -19.03
C ARG A 8 -13.36 -1.33 -19.81
N ARG A 9 -12.88 -2.54 -20.13
CA ARG A 9 -13.65 -3.53 -20.90
C ARG A 9 -14.60 -4.37 -20.05
N ARG A 10 -14.31 -4.55 -18.77
CA ARG A 10 -15.10 -5.41 -17.89
C ARG A 10 -16.48 -4.84 -17.61
N ASN A 11 -16.58 -3.53 -17.39
CA ASN A 11 -17.84 -2.84 -17.13
C ASN A 11 -17.96 -1.54 -17.97
N PRO A 12 -18.18 -1.64 -19.29
CA PRO A 12 -18.16 -0.47 -20.18
C PRO A 12 -19.28 0.53 -19.88
N THR A 13 -20.43 0.07 -19.37
CA THR A 13 -21.61 0.91 -19.11
C THR A 13 -21.42 1.86 -17.93
N SER A 14 -20.65 1.47 -16.92
CA SER A 14 -20.38 2.28 -15.73
C SER A 14 -19.03 2.98 -15.77
N TRP A 15 -18.21 2.73 -16.80
CA TRP A 15 -16.91 3.38 -16.95
C TRP A 15 -17.05 4.90 -17.04
N GLY A 16 -16.19 5.62 -16.34
CA GLY A 16 -16.22 7.08 -16.23
C GLY A 16 -17.28 7.62 -15.26
N ARG A 17 -17.93 6.75 -14.46
CA ARG A 17 -18.93 7.15 -13.47
C ARG A 17 -18.45 6.93 -12.03
N PRO A 18 -18.91 7.75 -11.06
CA PRO A 18 -18.54 7.58 -9.66
C PRO A 18 -18.96 6.24 -9.05
N GLU A 19 -20.02 5.61 -9.60
CA GLU A 19 -20.54 4.34 -9.12
C GLU A 19 -19.74 3.12 -9.64
N TYR A 20 -18.67 3.35 -10.40
CA TYR A 20 -17.85 2.27 -10.92
C TYR A 20 -17.15 1.49 -9.80
N ILE A 21 -17.42 0.18 -9.72
CA ILE A 21 -16.83 -0.71 -8.72
C ILE A 21 -15.57 -1.36 -9.30
N LEU A 22 -14.45 -1.17 -8.61
CA LEU A 22 -13.17 -1.79 -8.94
C LEU A 22 -13.10 -3.22 -8.44
N ASP A 23 -13.37 -4.16 -9.33
CA ASP A 23 -13.25 -5.60 -9.08
C ASP A 23 -11.80 -6.03 -8.81
N SER A 24 -11.63 -7.24 -8.27
CA SER A 24 -10.33 -7.88 -8.12
C SER A 24 -9.50 -7.82 -9.41
N PRO A 25 -8.19 -7.58 -9.30
CA PRO A 25 -7.31 -7.61 -10.46
C PRO A 25 -7.28 -9.03 -11.05
N PRO A 26 -7.13 -9.18 -12.38
CA PRO A 26 -7.11 -10.48 -13.02
C PRO A 26 -5.87 -11.28 -12.62
N ALA A 27 -5.93 -12.60 -12.70
CA ALA A 27 -4.78 -13.45 -12.42
C ALA A 27 -3.58 -13.12 -13.33
N PRO A 28 -2.33 -13.25 -12.85
CA PRO A 28 -1.15 -13.09 -13.69
C PRO A 28 -1.21 -14.05 -14.89
N GLY A 29 -0.97 -13.53 -16.09
CA GLY A 29 -0.86 -14.35 -17.32
C GLY A 29 0.48 -15.07 -17.48
N TYR A 30 1.31 -15.07 -16.44
CA TYR A 30 2.65 -15.65 -16.43
C TYR A 30 2.93 -16.33 -15.08
N GLN A 31 3.84 -17.30 -15.09
CA GLN A 31 4.28 -17.99 -13.88
C GLN A 31 5.66 -17.48 -13.46
N PRO A 32 5.79 -16.84 -12.29
CA PRO A 32 7.08 -16.39 -11.80
C PRO A 32 8.05 -17.54 -11.57
N GLN A 33 9.33 -17.32 -11.88
CA GLN A 33 10.37 -18.34 -11.77
C GLN A 33 11.34 -18.04 -10.61
N PRO A 34 11.92 -19.07 -9.97
CA PRO A 34 12.85 -18.88 -8.85
C PRO A 34 14.09 -18.04 -9.18
N GLN A 35 14.53 -17.98 -10.43
CA GLN A 35 15.68 -17.18 -10.87
C GLN A 35 15.32 -15.75 -11.28
N TRP A 36 14.03 -15.39 -11.31
CA TRP A 36 13.61 -14.06 -11.76
C TRP A 36 14.12 -12.96 -10.84
N ARG A 37 14.56 -11.88 -11.47
CA ARG A 37 14.86 -10.59 -10.85
C ARG A 37 13.75 -9.59 -11.14
N GLY A 38 13.79 -8.40 -10.55
CA GLY A 38 12.75 -7.39 -10.78
C GLY A 38 12.58 -7.00 -12.25
N SER A 39 13.67 -7.03 -13.03
CA SER A 39 13.61 -6.81 -14.48
C SER A 39 12.82 -7.89 -15.22
N ASP A 40 12.84 -9.14 -14.76
CA ASP A 40 12.01 -10.21 -15.32
C ASP A 40 10.53 -10.00 -15.03
N TYR A 41 10.19 -9.54 -13.83
CA TYR A 41 8.81 -9.17 -13.48
C TYR A 41 8.34 -7.98 -14.32
N TYR A 42 9.19 -6.97 -14.50
CA TYR A 42 8.92 -5.85 -15.39
C TYR A 42 8.66 -6.30 -16.82
N ARG A 43 9.57 -7.11 -17.40
CA ARG A 43 9.42 -7.69 -18.73
C ARG A 43 8.14 -8.51 -18.88
N ALA A 44 7.88 -9.41 -17.94
CA ALA A 44 6.69 -10.27 -17.97
C ALA A 44 5.40 -9.46 -17.82
N HIS A 45 5.45 -8.38 -17.04
CA HIS A 45 4.30 -7.56 -16.77
C HIS A 45 3.99 -6.57 -17.90
N TYR A 46 4.99 -5.85 -18.42
CA TYR A 46 4.84 -4.89 -19.53
C TYR A 46 4.64 -5.61 -20.87
N GLY A 47 5.61 -6.45 -21.25
CA GLY A 47 5.69 -7.14 -22.54
C GLY A 47 7.10 -7.15 -23.13
N SER A 48 7.23 -7.74 -24.33
CA SER A 48 8.51 -7.97 -25.01
C SER A 48 9.21 -6.69 -25.51
N SER A 49 8.52 -5.55 -25.61
CA SER A 49 9.04 -4.28 -26.14
C SER A 49 9.57 -3.31 -25.07
N HIS A 50 9.88 -3.80 -23.87
CA HIS A 50 10.40 -2.98 -22.77
C HIS A 50 11.87 -2.58 -23.00
N ASP A 51 12.29 -1.47 -22.38
CA ASP A 51 13.69 -1.05 -22.30
C ASP A 51 14.29 -1.49 -20.95
N PRO A 52 15.21 -2.48 -20.92
CA PRO A 52 15.82 -2.95 -19.67
C PRO A 52 16.57 -1.83 -18.92
N SER A 53 17.18 -0.89 -19.64
CA SER A 53 17.98 0.19 -19.04
C SER A 53 17.11 1.16 -18.23
N LEU A 54 15.84 1.28 -18.61
CA LEU A 54 14.86 2.08 -17.91
C LEU A 54 14.59 1.54 -16.50
N PHE A 55 14.39 0.22 -16.39
CA PHE A 55 14.21 -0.44 -15.09
C PHE A 55 15.43 -0.26 -14.19
N ASP A 56 16.64 -0.49 -14.71
CA ASP A 56 17.87 -0.35 -13.92
C ASP A 56 18.05 1.10 -13.42
N SER A 57 17.73 2.09 -14.25
CA SER A 57 17.77 3.50 -13.86
C SER A 57 16.79 3.84 -12.73
N VAL A 58 15.55 3.34 -12.82
CA VAL A 58 14.51 3.54 -11.80
C VAL A 58 14.88 2.83 -10.51
N LEU A 59 15.31 1.57 -10.60
CA LEU A 59 15.72 0.76 -9.45
C LEU A 59 16.91 1.40 -8.72
N GLY A 60 17.91 1.86 -9.48
CA GLY A 60 19.05 2.60 -8.95
C GLY A 60 18.63 3.85 -8.18
N ARG A 61 17.65 4.61 -8.69
CA ARG A 61 17.15 5.82 -8.02
C ARG A 61 16.32 5.54 -6.77
N VAL A 62 15.47 4.52 -6.82
CA VAL A 62 14.66 4.08 -5.66
C VAL A 62 15.54 3.53 -4.55
N ARG A 63 16.60 2.79 -4.88
CA ARG A 63 17.60 2.32 -3.91
C ARG A 63 18.45 3.45 -3.35
N SER A 64 18.82 4.43 -4.18
CA SER A 64 19.74 5.47 -3.75
C SER A 64 19.12 6.40 -2.71
N HIS A 65 17.99 7.07 -2.97
CA HIS A 65 17.40 8.01 -2.00
C HIS A 65 15.93 8.40 -2.27
N PHE A 66 15.22 7.75 -3.21
CA PHE A 66 13.90 8.23 -3.61
C PHE A 66 12.79 7.76 -2.66
N ARG A 67 12.20 8.71 -1.93
CA ARG A 67 10.99 8.51 -1.13
C ARG A 67 9.83 9.23 -1.78
N SER A 68 8.77 8.50 -2.14
CA SER A 68 7.56 9.15 -2.67
C SER A 68 6.90 10.01 -1.59
N PRO A 69 6.62 11.30 -1.85
CA PRO A 69 5.84 12.14 -0.94
C PRO A 69 4.40 11.63 -0.81
N ILE A 70 3.90 10.94 -1.84
CA ILE A 70 2.50 10.56 -2.01
C ILE A 70 2.04 9.60 -0.91
N SER A 71 0.94 9.93 -0.25
CA SER A 71 0.39 9.11 0.84
C SER A 71 -0.38 7.88 0.31
N ARG A 72 -0.65 6.89 1.17
CA ARG A 72 -1.47 5.72 0.78
C ARG A 72 -2.87 6.14 0.32
N ARG A 73 -3.50 7.08 1.02
CA ARG A 73 -4.86 7.58 0.70
C ARG A 73 -4.87 8.33 -0.63
N GLU A 74 -3.84 9.12 -0.88
CA GLU A 74 -3.68 9.85 -2.13
C GLU A 74 -3.44 8.92 -3.31
N ALA A 75 -2.54 7.94 -3.16
CA ALA A 75 -2.32 6.92 -4.18
C ALA A 75 -3.60 6.10 -4.47
N GLN A 76 -4.37 5.76 -3.42
CA GLN A 76 -5.68 5.11 -3.57
C GLN A 76 -6.70 6.01 -4.28
N SER A 77 -6.72 7.31 -3.99
CA SER A 77 -7.62 8.26 -4.65
C SER A 77 -7.30 8.38 -6.14
N TRP A 78 -6.01 8.48 -6.50
CA TRP A 78 -5.57 8.49 -7.89
C TRP A 78 -5.86 7.17 -8.60
N HIS A 79 -5.59 6.05 -7.94
CA HIS A 79 -5.96 4.72 -8.43
C HIS A 79 -7.45 4.65 -8.77
N GLN A 80 -8.32 5.04 -7.82
CA GLN A 80 -9.76 5.01 -8.03
C GLN A 80 -10.15 5.87 -9.23
N ARG A 81 -9.63 7.11 -9.33
CA ARG A 81 -9.95 8.02 -10.43
C ARG A 81 -9.50 7.50 -11.80
N VAL A 82 -8.28 6.96 -11.89
CA VAL A 82 -7.71 6.44 -13.13
C VAL A 82 -8.42 5.17 -13.58
N TYR A 83 -8.49 4.17 -12.71
CA TYR A 83 -9.00 2.85 -13.08
C TYR A 83 -10.53 2.74 -13.06
N SER A 84 -11.25 3.81 -12.70
CA SER A 84 -12.69 3.96 -12.97
C SER A 84 -12.99 4.81 -14.20
N GLY A 85 -11.98 5.44 -14.82
CA GLY A 85 -12.17 6.32 -15.96
C GLY A 85 -12.67 7.73 -15.64
N LEU A 86 -12.66 8.15 -14.37
CA LEU A 86 -13.09 9.49 -13.94
C LEU A 86 -12.13 10.61 -14.39
N VAL A 87 -10.91 10.26 -14.77
CA VAL A 87 -9.89 11.20 -15.26
C VAL A 87 -9.33 10.71 -16.58
N ASP A 88 -9.08 11.65 -17.49
CA ASP A 88 -8.36 11.37 -18.72
C ASP A 88 -6.85 11.28 -18.46
N VAL A 89 -6.31 10.07 -18.64
CA VAL A 89 -4.89 9.76 -18.46
C VAL A 89 -4.00 10.66 -19.32
N SER A 90 -4.49 11.13 -20.47
CA SER A 90 -3.73 12.00 -21.38
C SER A 90 -3.42 13.39 -20.80
N THR A 91 -4.15 13.83 -19.77
CA THR A 91 -4.00 15.15 -19.14
C THR A 91 -3.29 15.10 -17.80
N MET A 92 -3.04 13.90 -17.26
CA MET A 92 -2.44 13.72 -15.94
C MET A 92 -0.97 14.12 -15.86
N MET A 93 -0.54 14.47 -14.65
CA MET A 93 0.86 14.68 -14.31
C MET A 93 1.58 13.33 -14.13
N PRO A 94 2.90 13.25 -14.39
CA PRO A 94 3.68 12.03 -14.20
C PRO A 94 3.55 11.43 -12.79
N SER A 95 3.55 12.27 -11.77
CA SER A 95 3.40 11.85 -10.38
C SER A 95 2.05 11.20 -10.09
N GLU A 96 0.97 11.66 -10.72
CA GLU A 96 -0.38 11.11 -10.56
C GLU A 96 -0.51 9.75 -11.27
N ILE A 97 0.05 9.64 -12.48
CA ILE A 97 0.15 8.37 -13.23
C ILE A 97 0.93 7.35 -12.40
N GLY A 98 2.10 7.75 -11.89
CA GLY A 98 2.93 6.92 -11.05
C GLY A 98 2.22 6.49 -9.77
N ALA A 99 1.49 7.40 -9.11
CA ALA A 99 0.72 7.09 -7.91
C ALA A 99 -0.34 6.02 -8.14
N ALA A 100 -1.13 6.18 -9.21
CA ALA A 100 -2.18 5.22 -9.57
C ALA A 100 -1.59 3.85 -9.92
N ALA A 101 -0.53 3.82 -10.74
CA ALA A 101 0.12 2.58 -11.15
C ALA A 101 0.82 1.85 -9.99
N GLY A 102 1.53 2.58 -9.14
CA GLY A 102 2.19 2.00 -7.96
C GLY A 102 1.20 1.40 -6.96
N TYR A 103 0.04 2.03 -6.78
CA TYR A 103 -1.03 1.48 -5.96
C TYR A 103 -1.64 0.21 -6.58
N GLU A 104 -1.90 0.21 -7.88
CA GLU A 104 -2.44 -0.97 -8.58
C GLU A 104 -1.46 -2.14 -8.52
N ALA A 105 -0.17 -1.91 -8.73
CA ALA A 105 0.84 -2.95 -8.63
C ALA A 105 0.90 -3.56 -7.22
N TRP A 106 0.82 -2.73 -6.17
CA TRP A 106 0.73 -3.21 -4.79
C TRP A 106 -0.56 -4.00 -4.54
N ARG A 107 -1.71 -3.52 -5.02
CA ARG A 107 -3.00 -4.23 -4.90
C ARG A 107 -2.98 -5.57 -5.61
N PHE A 108 -2.40 -5.62 -6.81
CA PHE A 108 -2.21 -6.83 -7.58
C PHE A 108 -1.28 -7.83 -6.89
N TRP A 109 -0.19 -7.35 -6.31
CA TRP A 109 0.72 -8.16 -5.50
C TRP A 109 0.01 -8.77 -4.30
N GLU A 110 -0.72 -7.98 -3.50
CA GLU A 110 -1.45 -8.49 -2.34
C GLU A 110 -2.50 -9.53 -2.72
N HIS A 111 -3.21 -9.32 -3.83
CA HIS A 111 -4.24 -10.27 -4.26
C HIS A 111 -3.66 -11.61 -4.72
N HIS A 112 -2.46 -11.60 -5.31
CA HIS A 112 -1.81 -12.78 -5.88
C HIS A 112 -0.54 -13.19 -5.12
N ARG A 113 -0.43 -12.79 -3.84
CA ARG A 113 0.79 -12.95 -3.06
C ARG A 113 1.26 -14.40 -3.00
N GLY A 114 0.36 -15.37 -2.96
CA GLY A 114 0.70 -16.79 -2.96
C GLY A 114 1.52 -17.22 -4.19
N ILE A 115 1.16 -16.72 -5.38
CA ILE A 115 1.83 -17.03 -6.65
C ILE A 115 3.23 -16.41 -6.69
N TYR A 116 3.36 -15.17 -6.20
CA TYR A 116 4.62 -14.44 -6.21
C TYR A 116 5.60 -14.89 -5.14
N ARG A 117 5.12 -15.23 -3.95
CA ARG A 117 5.94 -15.54 -2.78
C ARG A 117 6.58 -16.93 -2.87
N GLN A 118 5.89 -17.90 -3.45
CA GLN A 118 6.36 -19.29 -3.55
C GLN A 118 7.75 -19.43 -4.19
N PRO A 119 8.07 -18.82 -5.35
CA PRO A 119 9.41 -18.91 -5.96
C PRO A 119 10.46 -17.99 -5.29
N LEU A 120 10.04 -17.04 -4.47
CA LEU A 120 10.92 -16.06 -3.84
C LEU A 120 11.41 -16.49 -2.44
N MET A 121 10.90 -17.60 -1.91
CA MET A 121 11.33 -18.18 -0.63
C MET A 121 11.32 -17.18 0.55
N ASP A 122 10.33 -16.28 0.58
CA ASP A 122 10.19 -15.23 1.60
C ASP A 122 11.35 -14.22 1.66
N ASP A 123 12.18 -14.14 0.62
CA ASP A 123 13.24 -13.13 0.52
C ASP A 123 12.63 -11.74 0.26
N ARG A 124 12.65 -10.89 1.29
CA ARG A 124 12.08 -9.53 1.24
C ARG A 124 12.73 -8.64 0.20
N GLU A 125 14.03 -8.78 -0.06
CA GLU A 125 14.70 -7.95 -1.05
C GLU A 125 14.20 -8.31 -2.44
N ARG A 126 14.08 -9.61 -2.72
CA ARG A 126 13.53 -10.10 -3.98
C ARG A 126 12.04 -9.81 -4.14
N GLU A 127 11.25 -9.92 -3.07
CA GLU A 127 9.85 -9.48 -3.07
C GLU A 127 9.72 -7.99 -3.39
N SER A 128 10.59 -7.17 -2.81
CA SER A 128 10.63 -5.72 -3.07
C SER A 128 11.00 -5.42 -4.52
N GLU A 129 12.01 -6.11 -5.06
CA GLU A 129 12.46 -5.93 -6.45
C GLU A 129 11.38 -6.40 -7.45
N ALA A 130 10.70 -7.51 -7.15
CA ALA A 130 9.59 -8.02 -7.94
C ALA A 130 8.43 -7.00 -7.98
N LEU A 131 8.05 -6.46 -6.82
CA LEU A 131 7.00 -5.44 -6.73
C LEU A 131 7.38 -4.15 -7.48
N ILE A 132 8.65 -3.71 -7.41
CA ILE A 132 9.14 -2.59 -8.21
C ILE A 132 8.99 -2.91 -9.71
N GLY A 133 9.36 -4.11 -10.15
CA GLY A 133 9.19 -4.55 -11.53
C GLY A 133 7.74 -4.47 -12.01
N LEU A 134 6.79 -4.93 -11.19
CA LEU A 134 5.36 -4.80 -11.47
C LEU A 134 4.92 -3.34 -11.57
N ALA A 135 5.35 -2.49 -10.63
CA ALA A 135 4.98 -1.09 -10.59
C ALA A 135 5.51 -0.30 -11.79
N VAL A 136 6.78 -0.53 -12.18
CA VAL A 136 7.39 0.06 -13.37
C VAL A 136 6.64 -0.41 -14.62
N GLY A 137 6.38 -1.71 -14.74
CA GLY A 137 5.65 -2.26 -15.88
C GLY A 137 4.24 -1.69 -16.04
N GLU A 138 3.50 -1.52 -14.95
CA GLU A 138 2.15 -0.95 -15.04
C GLU A 138 2.16 0.55 -15.30
N ALA A 139 3.09 1.29 -14.69
CA ALA A 139 3.25 2.71 -14.94
C ALA A 139 3.65 2.99 -16.39
N GLU A 140 4.49 2.15 -16.99
CA GLU A 140 4.84 2.27 -18.40
C GLU A 140 3.65 2.04 -19.31
N LYS A 141 2.88 0.97 -19.08
CA LYS A 141 1.65 0.75 -19.87
C LYS A 141 0.68 1.91 -19.73
N LEU A 142 0.52 2.44 -18.52
CA LEU A 142 -0.38 3.56 -18.27
C LEU A 142 0.12 4.83 -18.99
N TRP A 143 1.45 5.03 -19.02
CA TRP A 143 2.09 6.08 -19.80
C TRP A 143 1.79 5.98 -21.30
N ASP A 144 1.76 4.77 -21.86
CA ASP A 144 1.48 4.58 -23.29
C ASP A 144 0.07 5.09 -23.69
N TYR A 145 -0.91 5.08 -22.77
CA TYR A 145 -2.24 5.67 -23.02
C TYR A 145 -2.22 7.21 -23.09
N THR A 146 -1.18 7.86 -22.58
CA THR A 146 -1.07 9.33 -22.65
C THR A 146 -0.82 9.81 -24.08
N ARG A 147 -0.32 8.94 -24.97
CA ARG A 147 0.15 9.26 -26.34
C ARG A 147 1.24 10.35 -26.38
N ARG A 148 1.88 10.64 -25.25
CA ARG A 148 3.02 11.57 -25.14
C ARG A 148 4.30 10.83 -25.53
N HIS A 149 4.53 10.71 -26.84
CA HIS A 149 5.73 10.03 -27.37
C HIS A 149 7.03 10.81 -27.14
N HIS A 150 6.95 12.10 -26.80
CA HIS A 150 8.10 12.99 -26.61
C HIS A 150 8.16 13.40 -25.14
N GLY A 151 8.88 12.65 -24.32
CA GLY A 151 8.92 12.93 -22.88
C GLY A 151 9.56 11.85 -22.02
N ASP A 152 10.75 11.37 -22.37
CA ASP A 152 11.46 10.33 -21.61
C ASP A 152 11.67 10.70 -20.15
N PHE A 153 11.88 12.00 -19.88
CA PHE A 153 12.01 12.51 -18.51
C PHE A 153 10.72 12.34 -17.71
N ALA A 154 9.59 12.72 -18.28
CA ALA A 154 8.29 12.65 -17.62
C ALA A 154 7.83 11.19 -17.47
N LYS A 155 8.09 10.35 -18.48
CA LYS A 155 7.92 8.90 -18.38
C LYS A 155 8.72 8.33 -17.21
N ARG A 156 10.02 8.64 -17.15
CA ARG A 156 10.90 8.18 -16.06
C ARG A 156 10.42 8.64 -14.69
N GLU A 157 9.97 9.90 -14.56
CA GLU A 157 9.38 10.40 -13.32
C GLU A 157 8.16 9.56 -12.88
N ALA A 158 7.24 9.24 -13.81
CA ALA A 158 6.08 8.41 -13.49
C ALA A 158 6.48 7.01 -12.98
N LEU A 159 7.48 6.39 -13.62
CA LEU A 159 7.99 5.08 -13.21
C LEU A 159 8.66 5.11 -11.83
N GLU A 160 9.46 6.14 -11.56
CA GLU A 160 10.10 6.36 -10.26
C GLU A 160 9.08 6.55 -9.14
N VAL A 161 8.05 7.38 -9.39
CA VAL A 161 6.96 7.60 -8.44
C VAL A 161 6.19 6.29 -8.19
N ALA A 162 5.90 5.51 -9.22
CA ALA A 162 5.21 4.22 -9.08
C ALA A 162 5.99 3.23 -8.21
N ALA A 163 7.27 3.02 -8.53
CA ALA A 163 8.15 2.14 -7.77
C ALA A 163 8.23 2.56 -6.29
N ALA A 164 8.33 3.87 -6.04
CA ALA A 164 8.44 4.41 -4.70
C ALA A 164 7.13 4.33 -3.89
N VAL A 165 5.97 4.52 -4.52
CA VAL A 165 4.66 4.30 -3.90
C VAL A 165 4.52 2.82 -3.54
N ALA A 166 4.82 1.90 -4.45
CA ALA A 166 4.73 0.47 -4.19
C ALA A 166 5.62 0.03 -3.02
N MET A 167 6.88 0.48 -3.01
CA MET A 167 7.81 0.23 -1.90
C MET A 167 7.33 0.80 -0.56
N LYS A 168 6.76 2.01 -0.57
CA LYS A 168 6.20 2.65 0.63
C LYS A 168 5.01 1.86 1.18
N LEU A 169 4.16 1.33 0.30
CA LEU A 169 3.00 0.53 0.69
C LEU A 169 3.41 -0.84 1.22
N MET A 170 4.36 -1.51 0.57
CA MET A 170 4.88 -2.81 1.01
C MET A 170 5.46 -2.74 2.43
N ARG A 171 6.31 -1.74 2.72
CA ARG A 171 6.87 -1.55 4.07
C ARG A 171 5.76 -1.39 5.13
N LYS A 172 4.74 -0.57 4.84
CA LYS A 172 3.61 -0.36 5.76
C LYS A 172 2.69 -1.58 5.91
N GLY A 173 2.48 -2.35 4.84
CA GLY A 173 1.66 -3.56 4.87
C GLY A 173 2.30 -4.66 5.71
N VAL A 174 3.62 -4.78 5.65
CA VAL A 174 4.41 -5.68 6.49
C VAL A 174 4.28 -5.32 7.97
N ASP A 175 4.32 -4.03 8.33
CA ASP A 175 4.18 -3.60 9.72
C ASP A 175 2.81 -3.98 10.33
N ILE A 176 1.72 -3.79 9.56
CA ILE A 176 0.36 -4.14 10.03
C ILE A 176 0.21 -5.66 10.19
N MET A 177 0.77 -6.45 9.28
CA MET A 177 0.71 -7.91 9.37
C MET A 177 1.64 -8.47 10.46
N ALA A 178 2.78 -7.84 10.72
CA ALA A 178 3.67 -8.18 11.83
C ALA A 178 3.00 -7.90 13.17
N ILE A 179 2.28 -6.78 13.30
CA ILE A 179 1.47 -6.47 14.49
C ILE A 179 0.34 -7.52 14.64
N HIS A 180 -0.35 -7.87 13.56
CA HIS A 180 -1.40 -8.88 13.61
C HIS A 180 -0.86 -10.27 13.98
N HIS A 181 0.34 -10.64 13.51
CA HIS A 181 1.00 -11.90 13.87
C HIS A 181 1.52 -11.89 15.31
N ALA A 182 2.08 -10.77 15.78
CA ALA A 182 2.49 -10.59 17.17
C ALA A 182 1.29 -10.65 18.13
N MET A 183 0.16 -10.02 17.76
CA MET A 183 -1.09 -10.13 18.51
C MET A 183 -1.64 -11.55 18.54
N ARG A 184 -1.56 -12.29 17.43
CA ARG A 184 -2.01 -13.69 17.34
C ARG A 184 -1.17 -14.65 18.19
N ASN A 185 0.13 -14.37 18.33
CA ASN A 185 1.02 -15.12 19.22
C ASN A 185 0.84 -14.73 20.69
N LEU A 186 0.41 -13.49 21.00
CA LEU A 186 0.06 -13.09 22.37
C LEU A 186 -1.24 -13.75 22.85
N THR A 187 -2.19 -14.02 21.95
CA THR A 187 -3.39 -14.80 22.28
C THR A 187 -3.14 -16.28 22.56
N SER A 188 -2.03 -16.85 22.08
CA SER A 188 -1.69 -18.25 22.36
C SER A 188 -0.98 -18.45 23.72
N TRP A 189 -0.55 -17.37 24.39
CA TRP A 189 0.05 -17.44 25.73
C TRP A 189 -1.00 -17.27 26.85
N THR A 190 -2.20 -16.78 26.53
CA THR A 190 -3.28 -16.63 27.53
C THR A 190 -4.10 -17.90 27.77
N ASP A 191 -3.90 -18.95 26.95
CA ASP A 191 -4.43 -20.31 27.20
C ASP A 191 -3.46 -21.19 28.00
N ALA A 192 -2.25 -20.69 28.30
CA ALA A 192 -1.43 -21.26 29.35
C ALA A 192 -1.98 -20.76 30.69
N THR A 193 -3.12 -21.30 31.11
CA THR A 193 -3.49 -21.35 32.51
C THR A 193 -2.32 -22.02 33.23
N LEU A 194 -1.41 -21.21 33.78
CA LEU A 194 -0.47 -21.67 34.78
C LEU A 194 -1.34 -22.19 35.93
N ALA A 195 -1.60 -23.49 35.92
CA ALA A 195 -2.09 -24.23 37.07
C ALA A 195 -0.94 -24.20 38.09
N LEU A 196 -0.77 -23.05 38.73
CA LEU A 196 0.05 -22.91 39.92
C LEU A 196 -0.71 -23.64 41.03
N THR A 197 -0.56 -24.96 41.06
CA THR A 197 -1.01 -25.77 42.20
C THR A 197 -0.11 -25.40 43.37
N ILE A 198 -0.52 -24.40 44.13
CA ILE A 198 0.06 -24.14 45.45
C ILE A 198 -0.43 -25.26 46.36
N THR A 199 0.33 -26.34 46.45
CA THR A 199 0.16 -27.34 47.51
C THR A 199 0.59 -26.69 48.81
N MET A 200 -0.37 -26.14 49.55
CA MET A 200 -0.13 -25.77 50.95
C MET A 200 -0.25 -27.03 51.79
N ASP A 201 0.85 -27.42 52.43
CA ASP A 201 0.86 -28.50 53.42
C ASP A 201 -0.02 -28.08 54.62
N PRO A 202 -1.05 -28.85 54.98
CA PRO A 202 -1.89 -28.51 56.11
C PRO A 202 -1.10 -28.68 57.42
N PRO A 203 -1.27 -27.77 58.40
CA PRO A 203 -0.66 -27.94 59.72
C PRO A 203 -1.29 -29.16 60.44
N SER A 204 -0.44 -29.98 61.03
CA SER A 204 -0.82 -31.20 61.76
C SER A 204 -1.84 -30.92 62.88
N PRO A 205 -2.97 -31.66 62.95
CA PRO A 205 -3.92 -31.51 64.04
C PRO A 205 -3.48 -32.28 65.30
N PRO A 206 -3.74 -31.76 66.52
CA PRO A 206 -3.69 -32.56 67.73
C PRO A 206 -4.87 -33.53 67.82
N ARG A 207 -4.58 -34.67 68.44
CA ARG A 207 -5.38 -35.89 68.51
C ARG A 207 -6.62 -35.73 69.40
N ALA A 208 -7.83 -35.67 68.83
CA ALA A 208 -9.08 -36.09 69.48
C ALA A 208 -10.29 -36.17 68.51
N SER A 209 -10.90 -37.35 68.47
CA SER A 209 -12.31 -37.72 68.23
C SER A 209 -13.08 -37.26 66.97
N PRO A 210 -14.04 -38.08 66.47
CA PRO A 210 -14.57 -37.96 65.11
C PRO A 210 -15.94 -37.29 65.09
N THR A 211 -16.07 -36.14 64.42
CA THR A 211 -17.34 -35.66 63.89
C THR A 211 -17.13 -34.95 62.56
N ALA A 212 -17.76 -35.51 61.52
CA ALA A 212 -17.97 -35.02 60.15
C ALA A 212 -17.20 -33.76 59.68
N SER A 213 -16.19 -33.94 58.84
CA SER A 213 -15.56 -32.87 58.06
C SER A 213 -16.25 -32.68 56.70
N THR A 214 -17.03 -31.60 56.58
CA THR A 214 -17.50 -31.08 55.29
C THR A 214 -16.33 -30.39 54.60
N GLN A 215 -15.82 -30.96 53.49
CA GLN A 215 -14.85 -30.27 52.63
C GLN A 215 -15.55 -29.16 51.86
N ALA A 216 -15.20 -27.90 52.15
CA ALA A 216 -15.62 -26.74 51.38
C ALA A 216 -14.60 -26.47 50.26
N THR A 217 -14.96 -26.79 49.03
CA THR A 217 -14.19 -26.42 47.83
C THR A 217 -14.54 -24.98 47.46
N MET A 218 -13.61 -24.04 47.65
CA MET A 218 -13.78 -22.65 47.23
C MET A 218 -13.14 -22.45 45.85
N SER A 219 -13.96 -22.34 44.81
CA SER A 219 -13.52 -22.03 43.45
C SER A 219 -13.54 -20.52 43.20
N ILE A 220 -12.36 -19.90 43.13
CA ILE A 220 -12.24 -18.48 42.73
C ILE A 220 -12.21 -18.43 41.20
N THR A 221 -13.28 -17.91 40.60
CA THR A 221 -13.35 -17.67 39.16
C THR A 221 -12.75 -16.30 38.85
N VAL A 222 -11.53 -16.25 38.33
CA VAL A 222 -10.93 -15.02 37.83
C VAL A 222 -11.53 -14.74 36.45
N ILE A 223 -12.38 -13.71 36.36
CA ILE A 223 -12.98 -13.26 35.10
C ILE A 223 -11.92 -12.48 34.31
N PRO A 224 -11.52 -12.92 33.11
CA PRO A 224 -10.51 -12.22 32.32
C PRO A 224 -11.04 -10.88 31.78
N PRO A 225 -10.20 -9.83 31.68
CA PRO A 225 -10.59 -8.44 31.43
C PRO A 225 -11.17 -8.15 30.02
N TRP A 226 -11.19 -9.13 29.10
CA TRP A 226 -11.64 -8.89 27.73
C TRP A 226 -13.17 -8.72 27.58
N ARG A 227 -13.98 -9.08 28.60
CA ARG A 227 -15.42 -8.77 28.60
C ARG A 227 -15.73 -7.27 28.72
N ALA A 228 -14.76 -6.45 29.12
CA ALA A 228 -14.87 -4.99 29.06
C ALA A 228 -14.59 -4.42 27.66
N VAL A 229 -13.80 -5.13 26.83
CA VAL A 229 -13.37 -4.66 25.51
C VAL A 229 -14.42 -4.94 24.43
N THR A 230 -15.16 -6.04 24.52
CA THR A 230 -16.28 -6.32 23.60
C THR A 230 -17.44 -5.33 23.73
N ARG A 231 -17.62 -4.68 24.89
CA ARG A 231 -18.59 -3.57 25.04
C ARG A 231 -18.09 -2.24 24.44
N LEU A 232 -16.77 -2.03 24.32
CA LEU A 232 -16.24 -0.83 23.66
C LEU A 232 -16.25 -0.96 22.12
N LEU A 233 -16.09 -2.17 21.59
CA LEU A 233 -16.21 -2.42 20.14
C LEU A 233 -17.64 -2.27 19.62
N SER A 234 -18.67 -2.70 20.39
CA SER A 234 -20.07 -2.49 19.98
C SER A 234 -20.55 -1.04 20.08
N LEU A 235 -19.96 -0.23 20.97
CA LEU A 235 -20.26 1.20 21.10
C LEU A 235 -19.61 2.06 20.00
N VAL A 236 -18.53 1.60 19.39
CA VAL A 236 -17.90 2.27 18.23
C VAL A 236 -18.62 1.90 16.92
N GLU A 237 -19.12 0.67 16.78
CA GLU A 237 -19.93 0.27 15.62
C GLU A 237 -21.34 0.90 15.61
N PHE A 238 -21.96 1.17 16.77
CA PHE A 238 -23.26 1.86 16.81
C PHE A 238 -23.18 3.37 16.55
N ARG A 239 -22.04 4.03 16.78
CA ARG A 239 -21.85 5.46 16.44
C ARG A 239 -21.53 5.70 14.96
N LEU A 240 -21.08 4.68 14.22
CA LEU A 240 -20.84 4.78 12.77
C LEU A 240 -22.09 4.48 11.93
N LEU A 241 -23.08 3.77 12.49
CA LEU A 241 -24.39 3.54 11.86
C LEU A 241 -25.43 4.64 12.16
N GLY A 242 -25.23 5.46 13.19
CA GLY A 242 -26.12 6.59 13.53
C GLY A 242 -25.80 7.91 12.82
N LEU A 243 -24.59 8.09 12.27
CA LEU A 243 -24.16 9.34 11.62
C LEU A 243 -24.40 9.38 10.09
N ALA A 244 -25.03 8.34 9.52
CA ALA A 244 -25.35 8.26 8.09
C ALA A 244 -26.83 8.56 7.77
N MET A 245 -27.64 8.99 8.74
CA MET A 245 -29.07 9.33 8.54
C MET A 245 -29.46 10.77 8.93
N GLU A 246 -28.50 11.65 9.24
CA GLU A 246 -28.77 13.03 9.68
C GLU A 246 -28.01 14.09 8.87
N GLU A 247 -27.94 13.92 7.54
CA GLU A 247 -27.43 14.97 6.64
C GLU A 247 -28.35 15.20 5.41
N MET A 248 -29.66 15.12 5.64
CA MET A 248 -30.67 15.77 4.80
C MET A 248 -31.50 16.73 5.66
N GLY A 249 -31.03 17.98 5.76
CA GLY A 249 -31.83 19.06 6.35
C GLY A 249 -31.04 20.29 6.78
N SER A 250 -31.34 21.40 6.10
CA SER A 250 -31.28 22.78 6.63
C SER A 250 -29.99 23.61 6.46
N ASN A 251 -30.02 24.34 5.33
CA ASN A 251 -29.74 25.76 5.16
C ASN A 251 -29.32 26.63 6.37
N SER A 252 -28.27 27.42 6.09
CA SER A 252 -28.06 28.85 6.40
C SER A 252 -27.76 29.29 7.84
N ILE A 253 -26.58 29.89 8.06
CA ILE A 253 -26.40 31.30 8.48
C ILE A 253 -24.90 31.63 8.69
N VAL A 254 -24.48 32.69 8.00
CA VAL A 254 -23.42 33.72 8.21
C VAL A 254 -22.55 33.67 9.48
N ALA A 255 -21.22 33.68 9.29
CA ALA A 255 -20.19 34.56 9.91
C ALA A 255 -18.80 33.96 9.54
N GLY A 256 -17.85 34.63 8.88
CA GLY A 256 -17.37 35.98 9.14
C GLY A 256 -16.10 35.91 10.00
N LEU A 257 -14.94 35.55 9.44
CA LEU A 257 -13.65 35.95 10.03
C LEU A 257 -12.56 36.08 8.95
N ARG A 258 -12.27 37.34 8.62
CA ARG A 258 -11.04 37.81 7.97
C ARG A 258 -9.89 37.64 8.96
N LEU A 259 -8.77 37.08 8.52
CA LEU A 259 -7.46 37.44 9.05
C LEU A 259 -6.46 37.48 7.90
N SER A 260 -6.11 38.72 7.56
CA SER A 260 -5.06 39.10 6.63
C SER A 260 -3.78 39.27 7.44
N THR A 261 -2.70 38.65 7.01
CA THR A 261 -1.34 39.12 7.27
C THR A 261 -0.51 38.89 6.01
N GLY A 262 -0.06 40.00 5.43
CA GLY A 262 0.82 40.00 4.28
C GLY A 262 2.28 40.24 4.64
N ARG A 263 3.03 40.43 3.56
CA ARG A 263 4.40 40.92 3.40
C ARG A 263 5.55 39.95 3.63
N GLY A 264 6.37 39.86 2.59
CA GLY A 264 7.74 39.37 2.65
C GLY A 264 8.39 39.17 1.28
N LEU A 265 8.34 40.18 0.40
CA LEU A 265 9.16 40.20 -0.82
C LEU A 265 10.64 40.32 -0.44
N SER A 266 11.48 39.41 -0.91
CA SER A 266 12.91 39.66 -1.06
C SER A 266 13.36 39.05 -2.38
N ASN A 267 13.86 39.93 -3.23
CA ASN A 267 14.33 39.73 -4.58
C ASN A 267 15.85 39.86 -4.54
N SER A 268 16.59 38.80 -4.85
CA SER A 268 18.02 38.87 -5.10
C SER A 268 18.32 38.01 -6.33
N GLY A 269 18.66 38.69 -7.41
CA GLY A 269 19.20 38.07 -8.60
C GLY A 269 20.64 37.62 -8.39
N HIS A 270 21.08 36.65 -9.19
CA HIS A 270 22.31 36.80 -9.96
C HIS A 270 22.62 35.58 -10.84
N ARG A 271 23.02 35.93 -12.07
CA ARG A 271 24.05 35.32 -12.92
C ARG A 271 23.71 34.05 -13.71
N HIS A 272 23.48 34.32 -14.99
CA HIS A 272 23.95 33.55 -16.14
C HIS A 272 25.37 33.02 -15.96
N THR A 273 25.55 31.72 -16.21
CA THR A 273 26.73 31.17 -16.90
C THR A 273 26.27 29.95 -17.70
N SER A 274 26.06 30.16 -19.00
CA SER A 274 25.96 29.12 -20.02
C SER A 274 27.39 28.67 -20.34
N LEU A 275 27.68 27.39 -20.12
CA LEU A 275 28.86 26.71 -20.63
C LEU A 275 28.38 25.46 -21.36
N ASN A 276 28.15 25.60 -22.67
CA ASN A 276 28.02 24.49 -23.59
C ASN A 276 29.43 23.90 -23.84
N PRO A 277 29.64 22.58 -23.65
CA PRO A 277 30.81 21.93 -24.22
C PRO A 277 30.63 21.74 -25.74
N PRO A 278 31.72 21.78 -26.54
CA PRO A 278 31.65 21.58 -27.98
C PRO A 278 31.37 20.13 -28.35
N TYR A 279 30.43 19.91 -29.28
CA TYR A 279 30.19 18.63 -29.93
C TYR A 279 31.38 18.25 -30.84
N PRO A 280 31.79 16.98 -30.90
CA PRO A 280 32.70 16.50 -31.93
C PRO A 280 31.99 16.39 -33.31
N PRO A 281 32.73 16.53 -34.43
CA PRO A 281 32.15 16.41 -35.76
C PRO A 281 31.72 14.98 -36.07
N LEU A 282 30.58 14.83 -36.76
CA LEU A 282 30.08 13.57 -37.30
C LEU A 282 30.92 13.11 -38.50
N PRO A 283 31.08 11.80 -38.71
CA PRO A 283 31.76 11.25 -39.87
C PRO A 283 30.93 11.44 -41.14
N THR A 284 31.59 11.95 -42.18
CA THR A 284 31.12 11.95 -43.57
C THR A 284 31.14 10.52 -44.09
N TRP A 285 29.97 9.97 -44.42
CA TRP A 285 29.89 8.78 -45.28
C TRP A 285 29.87 9.27 -46.73
N ASP A 286 30.97 9.03 -47.42
CA ASP A 286 31.01 9.09 -48.89
C ASP A 286 30.24 7.88 -49.45
N LEU A 287 29.31 8.19 -50.35
CA LEU A 287 28.65 7.40 -51.41
C LEU A 287 28.56 5.87 -51.27
#